data_AF-A0A1C2GKF3-F1
#
_entry.id   AF-A0A1C2GKF3-F1
#
_cell.length_a   1.000
_cell.length_b   1.000
_cell.length_c   1.000
_cell.angle_alpha   90.00
_cell.angle_beta   90.00
_cell.angle_gamma   90.00
#
_symmetry.space_group_name_H-M   'P 1'
#
loop_
_entity.id
_entity.type
_entity.pdbx_description
1 polymer ?
#
loop_
_entity_poly.entity_id
_entity_poly.type
_entity_poly.pdbx_seq_one_letter_code
_entity_poly.pdbx_strand_id
1 'polypeptide(L)'
;MLRYSIRKQKWVNDMTGNGSISSQNAIIQLEKLIGIERQSDFAEPNFSQSNADQIHSNALTMSEYAEEALNQIRCQLGYLPRRDVTFPSEPAIRQLLYEYDHKHGDIDTLFDSCDPHIDEIYERDMEPHAIDDYPEEIYRLYNTLFLELKDAARSRIIHFADHEPGISLSIYAELLMRCRMADAKMPFDEKRTEADYEAQSIVWFRKVSNAAL
;
A
#
# COMPACT_ATOMS: atom_id res chain seq x y z
N MET A 1 -3.14 -6.62 40.27
CA MET A 1 -3.88 -7.25 39.15
C MET A 1 -5.04 -6.42 38.60
N LEU A 2 -5.82 -5.68 39.41
CA LEU A 2 -6.96 -4.87 38.93
C LEU A 2 -6.61 -3.62 38.08
N ARG A 3 -5.38 -3.10 38.14
CA ARG A 3 -4.96 -1.91 37.35
C ARG A 3 -4.59 -2.22 35.89
N TYR A 4 -4.39 -3.49 35.53
CA TYR A 4 -4.04 -3.91 34.17
C TYR A 4 -5.29 -4.10 33.29
N SER A 5 -6.42 -4.52 33.89
CA SER A 5 -7.71 -4.71 33.20
C SER A 5 -8.35 -3.38 32.77
N ILE A 6 -8.22 -2.34 33.58
CA ILE A 6 -8.85 -1.03 33.33
C ILE A 6 -8.14 -0.29 32.17
N ARG A 7 -6.83 -0.47 31.97
CA ARG A 7 -6.12 0.11 30.80
C ARG A 7 -6.45 -0.62 29.50
N LYS A 8 -6.65 -1.93 29.54
CA LYS A 8 -7.09 -2.73 28.36
C LYS A 8 -8.50 -2.33 27.93
N GLN A 9 -9.42 -2.16 28.88
CA GLN A 9 -10.78 -1.67 28.60
C GLN A 9 -10.83 -0.19 28.21
N LYS A 10 -9.98 0.67 28.77
CA LYS A 10 -9.94 2.08 28.37
C LYS A 10 -9.37 2.26 26.95
N TRP A 11 -8.33 1.52 26.58
CA TRP A 11 -7.77 1.59 25.22
C TRP A 11 -8.69 0.94 24.17
N VAL A 12 -9.32 -0.19 24.50
CA VAL A 12 -10.39 -0.76 23.67
C VAL A 12 -11.56 0.21 23.57
N ASN A 13 -12.02 0.83 24.66
CA ASN A 13 -13.12 1.82 24.62
C ASN A 13 -12.75 3.14 23.93
N ASP A 14 -11.48 3.57 23.99
CA ASP A 14 -10.96 4.73 23.26
C ASP A 14 -10.80 4.41 21.76
N MET A 15 -10.64 3.12 21.40
CA MET A 15 -10.68 2.64 20.02
C MET A 15 -12.09 2.32 19.52
N THR A 16 -12.99 1.84 20.38
CA THR A 16 -14.35 1.38 20.07
C THR A 16 -15.43 2.35 20.58
N GLY A 17 -15.11 3.64 20.70
CA GLY A 17 -16.05 4.66 21.20
C GLY A 17 -17.36 4.66 20.40
N ASN A 18 -18.36 3.90 20.86
CA ASN A 18 -19.74 3.80 20.38
C ASN A 18 -20.00 3.75 18.86
N GLY A 19 -19.00 3.39 18.06
CA GLY A 19 -19.12 3.17 16.63
C GLY A 19 -18.20 2.03 16.21
N SER A 20 -18.69 1.15 15.35
CA SER A 20 -17.85 0.20 14.61
C SER A 20 -16.58 0.91 14.14
N ILE A 21 -15.39 0.41 14.51
CA ILE A 21 -14.16 0.87 13.87
C ILE A 21 -14.34 0.54 12.39
N SER A 22 -14.50 1.58 11.55
CA SER A 22 -14.49 1.36 10.11
C SER A 22 -13.12 0.82 9.73
N SER A 23 -13.06 -0.14 8.80
CA SER A 23 -11.78 -0.76 8.46
C SER A 23 -10.80 0.26 7.88
N GLN A 24 -11.30 1.36 7.32
CA GLN A 24 -10.51 2.53 6.93
C GLN A 24 -9.76 3.18 8.10
N ASN A 25 -10.40 3.35 9.26
CA ASN A 25 -9.74 3.89 10.45
C ASN A 25 -8.69 2.93 11.01
N ALA A 26 -8.94 1.62 10.92
CA ALA A 26 -7.95 0.62 11.30
C ALA A 26 -6.71 0.67 10.39
N ILE A 27 -6.88 0.80 9.07
CA ILE A 27 -5.77 0.96 8.11
C ILE A 27 -4.95 2.21 8.43
N ILE A 28 -5.59 3.37 8.65
CA ILE A 28 -4.90 4.62 9.03
C ILE A 28 -4.05 4.42 10.31
N GLN A 29 -4.58 3.69 11.29
CA GLN A 29 -3.84 3.40 12.52
C GLN A 29 -2.66 2.44 12.27
N LEU A 30 -2.84 1.40 11.46
CA LEU A 30 -1.77 0.47 11.09
C LEU A 30 -0.63 1.20 10.37
N GLU A 31 -0.96 2.03 9.39
CA GLU A 31 -0.02 2.87 8.66
C GLU A 31 0.79 3.77 9.60
N LYS A 32 0.11 4.48 10.52
CA LYS A 32 0.77 5.33 11.50
C LYS A 32 1.76 4.58 12.39
N LEU A 33 1.46 3.33 12.75
CA LEU A 33 2.33 2.52 13.61
C LEU A 33 3.64 2.11 12.91
N ILE A 34 3.66 2.09 11.58
CA ILE A 34 4.86 1.76 10.79
C ILE A 34 5.50 3.00 10.17
N GLY A 35 5.14 4.20 10.67
CA GLY A 35 5.74 5.46 10.24
C GLY A 35 5.20 6.03 8.94
N ILE A 36 4.08 5.51 8.41
CA ILE A 36 3.41 6.09 7.26
C ILE A 36 2.65 7.33 7.71
N GLU A 37 3.14 8.51 7.33
CA GLU A 37 2.46 9.79 7.49
C GLU A 37 1.69 10.13 6.22
N ARG A 38 0.36 10.09 6.27
CA ARG A 38 -0.47 10.55 5.15
C ARG A 38 -0.27 12.06 4.97
N GLN A 39 0.32 12.47 3.85
CA GLN A 39 0.21 13.87 3.43
C GLN A 39 -1.26 14.14 3.10
N SER A 40 -1.81 15.23 3.64
CA SER A 40 -3.17 15.65 3.30
C SER A 40 -3.31 15.81 1.78
N ASP A 41 -4.46 15.47 1.22
CA ASP A 41 -4.79 15.50 -0.22
C ASP A 41 -4.58 16.86 -0.95
N PHE A 42 -4.01 17.87 -0.26
CA PHE A 42 -3.88 19.26 -0.69
C PHE A 42 -2.47 19.88 -0.50
N ALA A 43 -1.45 19.12 -0.11
CA ALA A 43 -0.09 19.68 0.02
C ALA A 43 0.77 19.29 -1.19
N GLU A 44 1.04 20.24 -2.09
CA GLU A 44 2.06 20.07 -3.11
C GLU A 44 3.43 19.91 -2.43
N PRO A 45 4.23 18.87 -2.76
CA PRO A 45 5.55 18.69 -2.18
C PRO A 45 6.50 19.79 -2.67
N ASN A 46 7.35 20.28 -1.76
CA ASN A 46 8.38 21.27 -2.06
C ASN A 46 9.55 20.57 -2.79
N PHE A 47 9.58 20.64 -4.11
CA PHE A 47 10.68 20.06 -4.91
C PHE A 47 11.82 21.07 -5.10
N SER A 48 13.06 20.56 -5.12
CA SER A 48 14.26 21.31 -5.49
C SER A 48 14.23 21.76 -6.96
N GLN A 49 14.55 23.04 -7.17
CA GLN A 49 13.97 23.96 -8.16
C GLN A 49 14.48 23.91 -9.62
N SER A 50 15.15 22.87 -10.12
CA SER A 50 15.67 22.93 -11.51
C SER A 50 15.10 21.92 -12.51
N ASN A 51 14.64 20.74 -12.07
CA ASN A 51 13.97 19.77 -12.95
C ASN A 51 12.45 19.69 -12.69
N ALA A 52 12.01 20.06 -11.49
CA ALA A 52 10.62 19.98 -11.08
C ALA A 52 9.71 20.97 -11.82
N ASP A 53 10.18 22.19 -12.13
CA ASP A 53 9.36 23.21 -12.79
C ASP A 53 8.95 22.79 -14.22
N GLN A 54 9.79 22.03 -14.91
CA GLN A 54 9.51 21.52 -16.26
C GLN A 54 8.49 20.38 -16.21
N ILE A 55 8.64 19.46 -15.25
CA ILE A 55 7.73 18.34 -15.00
C ILE A 55 6.37 18.84 -14.49
N HIS A 56 6.33 19.84 -13.59
CA HIS A 56 5.10 20.41 -13.03
C HIS A 56 4.29 21.20 -14.07
N SER A 57 4.98 21.90 -15.00
CA SER A 57 4.32 22.57 -16.12
C SER A 57 3.72 21.59 -17.14
N ASN A 58 4.36 20.44 -17.36
CA ASN A 58 3.85 19.35 -18.20
C ASN A 58 2.72 18.57 -17.50
N ALA A 59 2.82 18.38 -16.18
CA ALA A 59 1.79 17.76 -15.34
C ALA A 59 0.46 18.52 -15.35
N LEU A 60 0.48 19.84 -15.46
CA LEU A 60 -0.73 20.65 -15.58
C LEU A 60 -1.32 20.66 -17.00
N THR A 61 -0.53 20.32 -18.01
CA THR A 61 -0.95 20.41 -19.43
C THR A 61 -1.41 19.08 -20.03
N MET A 62 -1.27 17.96 -19.32
CA MET A 62 -1.68 16.61 -19.76
C MET A 62 -2.62 15.94 -18.74
N SER A 63 -3.63 16.67 -18.28
CA SER A 63 -4.59 16.15 -17.28
C SER A 63 -5.39 14.94 -17.76
N GLU A 64 -5.60 14.85 -19.07
CA GLU A 64 -6.32 13.76 -19.75
C GLU A 64 -5.61 12.41 -19.64
N TYR A 65 -4.29 12.40 -19.41
CA TYR A 65 -3.49 11.18 -19.24
C TYR A 65 -3.40 10.71 -17.78
N ALA A 66 -3.99 11.43 -16.81
CA ALA A 66 -3.84 11.10 -15.40
C ALA A 66 -4.48 9.76 -15.02
N GLU A 67 -5.70 9.47 -15.50
CA GLU A 67 -6.32 8.16 -15.27
C GLU A 67 -5.53 7.03 -15.93
N GLU A 68 -4.99 7.27 -17.12
CA GLU A 68 -4.23 6.26 -17.87
C GLU A 68 -2.88 5.97 -17.18
N ALA A 69 -2.22 6.99 -16.64
CA ALA A 69 -0.99 6.80 -15.86
C ALA A 69 -1.25 5.99 -14.57
N LEU A 70 -2.34 6.28 -13.86
CA LEU A 70 -2.73 5.49 -12.68
C LEU A 70 -3.12 4.06 -13.05
N ASN A 71 -3.77 3.85 -14.19
CA ASN A 71 -4.07 2.52 -14.71
C ASN A 71 -2.79 1.77 -15.09
N GLN A 72 -1.81 2.44 -15.70
CA GLN A 72 -0.51 1.85 -16.02
C GLN A 72 0.20 1.37 -14.74
N ILE A 73 0.23 2.22 -13.69
CA ILE A 73 0.76 1.84 -12.37
C ILE A 73 0.03 0.62 -11.82
N ARG A 74 -1.31 0.65 -11.82
CA ARG A 74 -2.14 -0.47 -11.34
C ARG A 74 -1.89 -1.77 -12.12
N CYS A 75 -1.75 -1.69 -13.44
CA CYS A 75 -1.54 -2.84 -14.30
C CYS A 75 -0.20 -3.52 -14.03
N GLN A 76 0.86 -2.74 -13.81
CA GLN A 76 2.19 -3.30 -13.55
C GLN A 76 2.35 -3.82 -12.11
N LEU A 77 1.82 -3.11 -11.11
CA LEU A 77 1.94 -3.53 -9.71
C LEU A 77 0.86 -4.53 -9.27
N GLY A 78 -0.26 -4.58 -9.99
CA GLY A 78 -1.46 -5.35 -9.61
C GLY A 78 -2.34 -4.66 -8.56
N TYR A 79 -1.91 -3.51 -8.04
CA TYR A 79 -2.66 -2.65 -7.12
C TYR A 79 -2.27 -1.19 -7.35
N LEU A 80 -3.08 -0.25 -6.86
CA LEU A 80 -2.74 1.17 -6.94
C LEU A 80 -2.23 1.67 -5.58
N PRO A 81 -0.95 2.05 -5.46
CA PRO A 81 -0.40 2.64 -4.24
C PRO A 81 -1.08 3.95 -3.86
N ARG A 82 -0.79 4.41 -2.64
CA ARG A 82 -1.36 5.67 -2.12
C ARG A 82 -0.89 6.86 -2.95
N ARG A 83 -1.74 7.89 -3.05
CA ARG A 83 -1.50 9.05 -3.91
C ARG A 83 -0.20 9.79 -3.59
N ASP A 84 0.16 9.90 -2.31
CA ASP A 84 1.42 10.50 -1.86
C ASP A 84 2.64 9.73 -2.34
N VAL A 85 2.52 8.42 -2.55
CA VAL A 85 3.57 7.55 -3.08
C VAL A 85 3.67 7.66 -4.61
N THR A 86 2.52 7.68 -5.30
CA THR A 86 2.47 7.74 -6.77
C THR A 86 2.80 9.11 -7.34
N PHE A 87 2.38 10.19 -6.65
CA PHE A 87 2.44 11.56 -7.16
C PHE A 87 3.82 12.04 -7.65
N PRO A 88 4.96 11.68 -7.02
CA PRO A 88 6.26 12.16 -7.47
C PRO A 88 6.68 11.61 -8.85
N SER A 89 6.25 10.39 -9.20
CA SER A 89 6.69 9.70 -10.44
C SER A 89 5.59 9.61 -11.50
N GLU A 90 4.31 9.75 -11.11
CA GLU A 90 3.15 9.74 -12.02
C GLU A 90 3.23 10.78 -13.17
N PRO A 91 3.70 12.02 -12.97
CA PRO A 91 3.82 12.98 -14.07
C PRO A 91 4.75 12.54 -15.21
N ALA A 92 5.81 11.80 -14.88
CA ALA A 92 6.72 11.27 -15.89
C ALA A 92 6.03 10.17 -16.73
N ILE A 93 5.25 9.30 -16.08
CA ILE A 93 4.45 8.27 -16.75
C ILE A 93 3.42 8.91 -17.70
N ARG A 94 2.75 10.00 -17.28
CA ARG A 94 1.88 10.77 -18.18
C ARG A 94 2.59 11.28 -19.42
N GLN A 95 3.79 11.83 -19.25
CA GLN A 95 4.57 12.30 -20.39
C GLN A 95 4.90 11.14 -21.34
N LEU A 96 5.27 9.96 -20.82
CA LEU A 96 5.56 8.77 -21.64
C LEU A 96 4.33 8.30 -22.44
N LEU A 97 3.15 8.31 -21.81
CA LEU A 97 1.89 7.98 -22.48
C LEU A 97 1.56 8.95 -23.61
N TYR A 98 1.70 10.25 -23.35
CA TYR A 98 1.53 11.26 -24.39
C TYR A 98 2.49 11.04 -25.56
N GLU A 99 3.76 10.77 -25.27
CA GLU A 99 4.77 10.52 -26.29
C GLU A 99 4.46 9.27 -27.11
N TYR A 100 4.00 8.19 -26.48
CA TYR A 100 3.57 6.97 -27.15
C TYR A 100 2.45 7.24 -28.16
N ASP A 101 1.38 7.91 -27.72
CA ASP A 101 0.22 8.23 -28.55
C ASP A 101 0.56 9.11 -29.76
N HIS A 102 1.48 10.07 -29.59
CA HIS A 102 1.76 11.07 -30.62
C HIS A 102 2.95 10.71 -31.52
N LYS A 103 3.92 9.94 -31.02
CA LYS A 103 5.10 9.51 -31.79
C LYS A 103 4.94 8.13 -32.42
N HIS A 104 3.79 7.47 -32.23
CA HIS A 104 3.53 6.10 -32.69
C HIS A 104 4.60 5.13 -32.19
N GLY A 105 4.84 5.19 -30.88
CA GLY A 105 5.78 4.30 -30.20
C GLY A 105 5.30 2.85 -30.23
N ASP A 106 6.24 1.93 -29.98
CA ASP A 106 5.88 0.54 -29.70
C ASP A 106 5.50 0.38 -28.23
N ILE A 107 4.54 -0.52 -27.96
CA ILE A 107 3.99 -0.69 -26.62
C ILE A 107 5.04 -1.25 -25.66
N ASP A 108 5.91 -2.16 -26.13
CA ASP A 108 6.97 -2.72 -25.29
C ASP A 108 7.96 -1.62 -24.85
N THR A 109 8.26 -0.67 -25.74
CA THR A 109 9.10 0.50 -25.41
C THR A 109 8.43 1.40 -24.35
N LEU A 110 7.11 1.57 -24.40
CA LEU A 110 6.38 2.32 -23.36
C LEU A 110 6.49 1.61 -22.00
N PHE A 111 6.31 0.29 -21.96
CA PHE A 111 6.46 -0.49 -20.72
C PHE A 111 7.88 -0.34 -20.15
N ASP A 112 8.91 -0.63 -20.96
CA ASP A 112 10.31 -0.50 -20.57
C ASP A 112 10.67 0.92 -20.06
N SER A 113 10.04 1.95 -20.64
CA SER A 113 10.25 3.34 -20.21
C SER A 113 9.51 3.69 -18.92
N CYS A 114 8.38 3.03 -18.62
CA CYS A 114 7.64 3.21 -17.38
C CYS A 114 8.31 2.50 -16.20
N ASP A 115 8.97 1.36 -16.45
CA ASP A 115 9.50 0.47 -15.41
C ASP A 115 10.32 1.20 -14.33
N PRO A 116 11.29 2.10 -14.65
CA PRO A 116 12.05 2.80 -13.60
C PRO A 116 11.19 3.67 -12.69
N HIS A 117 10.10 4.24 -13.22
CA HIS A 117 9.16 5.05 -12.44
C HIS A 117 8.23 4.19 -11.60
N ILE A 118 7.87 3.01 -12.10
CA ILE A 118 7.06 2.03 -11.35
C ILE A 118 7.87 1.39 -10.23
N ASP A 119 9.14 1.08 -10.48
CA ASP A 119 10.08 0.61 -9.46
C ASP A 119 10.26 1.65 -8.34
N GLU A 120 10.43 2.93 -8.69
CA GLU A 120 10.53 4.01 -7.70
C GLU A 120 9.25 4.12 -6.84
N ILE A 121 8.07 3.99 -7.46
CA ILE A 121 6.79 3.97 -6.76
C ILE A 121 6.72 2.76 -5.81
N TYR A 122 7.09 1.57 -6.29
CA TYR A 122 7.07 0.34 -5.51
C TYR A 122 8.03 0.42 -4.31
N GLU A 123 9.27 0.85 -4.52
CA GLU A 123 10.25 0.99 -3.44
C GLU A 123 9.77 1.98 -2.38
N ARG A 124 9.22 3.13 -2.78
CA ARG A 124 8.67 4.13 -1.86
C ARG A 124 7.45 3.59 -1.10
N ASP A 125 6.59 2.82 -1.74
CA ASP A 125 5.43 2.19 -1.09
C ASP A 125 5.87 1.15 -0.05
N MET A 126 6.91 0.38 -0.36
CA MET A 126 7.39 -0.72 0.45
C MET A 126 8.40 -0.31 1.53
N GLU A 127 9.07 0.84 1.40
CA GLU A 127 10.07 1.36 2.35
C GLU A 127 9.63 1.29 3.83
N PRO A 128 8.39 1.65 4.22
CA PRO A 128 7.93 1.54 5.60
C PRO A 128 7.91 0.10 6.15
N HIS A 129 7.95 -0.89 5.26
CA HIS A 129 8.01 -2.31 5.61
C HIS A 129 9.44 -2.87 5.67
N ALA A 130 10.48 -2.06 5.41
CA ALA A 130 11.89 -2.43 5.48
C ALA A 130 12.44 -2.54 6.93
N ILE A 131 11.58 -2.72 7.93
CA ILE A 131 11.94 -2.83 9.34
C ILE A 131 12.22 -4.28 9.74
N ASP A 132 13.23 -4.52 10.58
CA ASP A 132 13.59 -5.87 11.06
C ASP A 132 12.38 -6.63 11.62
N ASP A 133 11.63 -5.95 12.49
CA ASP A 133 10.41 -6.45 13.10
C ASP A 133 9.39 -5.32 13.30
N TYR A 134 8.11 -5.70 13.35
CA TYR A 134 7.02 -4.76 13.63
C TYR A 134 6.96 -4.40 15.11
N PRO A 135 6.48 -3.19 15.45
CA PRO A 135 6.30 -2.82 16.86
C PRO A 135 5.26 -3.70 17.55
N GLU A 136 5.41 -3.89 18.86
CA GLU A 136 4.53 -4.74 19.70
C GLU A 136 3.03 -4.36 19.54
N GLU A 137 2.73 -3.10 19.26
CA GLU A 137 1.41 -2.59 18.93
C GLU A 137 0.75 -3.37 17.78
N ILE A 138 1.50 -3.70 16.72
CA ILE A 138 1.01 -4.48 15.57
C ILE A 138 0.70 -5.92 16.01
N TYR A 139 1.55 -6.52 16.85
CA TYR A 139 1.29 -7.84 17.43
C TYR A 139 0.06 -7.87 18.32
N ARG A 140 -0.19 -6.80 19.09
CA ARG A 140 -1.42 -6.68 19.87
C ARG A 140 -2.64 -6.59 18.96
N LEU A 141 -2.60 -5.75 17.92
CA LEU A 141 -3.68 -5.63 16.94
C LEU A 141 -3.95 -6.95 16.22
N TYR A 142 -2.91 -7.69 15.85
CA TYR A 142 -3.04 -9.01 15.22
C TYR A 142 -3.85 -10.01 16.02
N ASN A 143 -3.81 -9.89 17.35
CA ASN A 143 -4.52 -10.77 18.27
C ASN A 143 -5.92 -10.24 18.68
N THR A 144 -6.31 -9.04 18.24
CA THR A 144 -7.59 -8.42 18.65
C THR A 144 -8.46 -7.91 17.51
N LEU A 145 -7.87 -7.45 16.40
CA LEU A 145 -8.58 -6.82 15.29
C LEU A 145 -9.14 -7.87 14.33
N PHE A 146 -10.46 -7.84 14.11
CA PHE A 146 -11.22 -8.71 13.22
C PHE A 146 -10.77 -10.18 13.32
N LEU A 147 -10.75 -10.71 14.55
CA LEU A 147 -10.15 -12.00 14.87
C LEU A 147 -10.82 -13.15 14.10
N GLU A 148 -12.11 -13.03 13.83
CA GLU A 148 -12.91 -13.95 13.02
C GLU A 148 -12.44 -14.07 11.56
N LEU A 149 -11.72 -13.06 11.04
CA LEU A 149 -11.18 -13.05 9.68
C LEU A 149 -9.73 -13.55 9.61
N LYS A 150 -9.12 -13.90 10.74
CA LYS A 150 -7.71 -14.30 10.84
C LYS A 150 -7.34 -15.45 9.92
N ASP A 151 -8.06 -16.56 10.04
CA ASP A 151 -7.75 -17.77 9.28
C ASP A 151 -8.04 -17.58 7.78
N ALA A 152 -9.08 -16.79 7.44
CA ALA A 152 -9.40 -16.45 6.06
C ALA A 152 -8.32 -15.59 5.40
N ALA A 153 -7.88 -14.52 6.07
CA ALA A 153 -6.79 -13.65 5.58
C ALA A 153 -5.49 -14.43 5.40
N ARG A 154 -5.13 -15.25 6.40
CA ARG A 154 -3.92 -16.08 6.34
C ARG A 154 -3.97 -17.10 5.20
N SER A 155 -5.08 -17.82 5.07
CA SER A 155 -5.25 -18.83 4.02
C SER A 155 -5.11 -18.22 2.62
N ARG A 156 -5.65 -17.01 2.44
CA ARG A 156 -5.57 -16.29 1.17
C ARG A 156 -4.16 -15.83 0.82
N ILE A 157 -3.42 -15.31 1.80
CA ILE A 157 -2.00 -14.97 1.62
C ILE A 157 -1.18 -16.22 1.26
N ILE A 158 -1.40 -17.33 1.96
CA ILE A 158 -0.70 -18.61 1.66
C ILE A 158 -1.02 -19.06 0.23
N HIS A 159 -2.29 -18.98 -0.18
CA HIS A 159 -2.73 -19.40 -1.51
C HIS A 159 -2.03 -18.64 -2.63
N PHE A 160 -1.80 -17.32 -2.49
CA PHE A 160 -1.18 -16.51 -3.54
C PHE A 160 0.34 -16.35 -3.40
N ALA A 161 0.89 -16.56 -2.21
CA ALA A 161 2.33 -16.50 -1.98
C ALA A 161 3.06 -17.82 -2.31
N ASP A 162 2.33 -18.91 -2.60
CA ASP A 162 2.88 -20.26 -2.83
C ASP A 162 3.74 -20.84 -1.68
N HIS A 163 3.72 -20.20 -0.51
CA HIS A 163 4.37 -20.66 0.70
C HIS A 163 3.67 -20.07 1.93
N GLU A 164 3.90 -20.68 3.09
CA GLU A 164 3.44 -20.13 4.36
C GLU A 164 4.50 -19.17 4.92
N PRO A 165 4.26 -17.84 4.90
CA PRO A 165 5.19 -16.89 5.47
C PRO A 165 5.21 -17.01 7.00
N GLY A 166 6.38 -16.78 7.59
CA GLY A 166 6.50 -16.61 9.04
C GLY A 166 5.75 -15.37 9.51
N ILE A 167 5.24 -15.40 10.75
CA ILE A 167 4.37 -14.33 11.25
C ILE A 167 5.03 -12.94 11.21
N SER A 168 6.33 -12.84 11.49
CA SER A 168 7.07 -11.57 11.42
C SER A 168 7.17 -10.98 10.01
N LEU A 169 6.92 -11.79 8.97
CA LEU A 169 6.86 -11.36 7.58
C LEU A 169 5.44 -11.01 7.13
N SER A 170 4.42 -11.69 7.68
CA SER A 170 3.04 -11.59 7.20
C SER A 170 2.10 -10.77 8.08
N ILE A 171 2.49 -10.41 9.31
CA ILE A 171 1.57 -9.87 10.31
C ILE A 171 0.82 -8.62 9.85
N TYR A 172 1.50 -7.69 9.19
CA TYR A 172 0.89 -6.48 8.65
C TYR A 172 -0.01 -6.81 7.45
N ALA A 173 0.49 -7.62 6.51
CA ALA A 173 -0.28 -8.06 5.34
C ALA A 173 -1.58 -8.77 5.75
N GLU A 174 -1.53 -9.64 6.76
CA GLU A 174 -2.71 -10.31 7.32
C GLU A 174 -3.68 -9.31 7.95
N LEU A 175 -3.19 -8.31 8.70
CA LEU A 175 -4.03 -7.28 9.29
C LEU A 175 -4.71 -6.40 8.23
N LEU A 176 -3.96 -6.01 7.20
CA LEU A 176 -4.47 -5.27 6.06
C LEU A 176 -5.58 -6.06 5.35
N MET A 177 -5.34 -7.33 5.05
CA MET A 177 -6.33 -8.22 4.43
C MET A 177 -7.61 -8.34 5.26
N ARG A 178 -7.49 -8.50 6.59
CA ARG A 178 -8.67 -8.50 7.47
C ARG A 178 -9.46 -7.20 7.39
N CYS A 179 -8.78 -6.05 7.32
CA CYS A 179 -9.45 -4.77 7.15
C CYS A 179 -10.20 -4.69 5.80
N ARG A 180 -9.58 -5.16 4.71
CA ARG A 180 -10.22 -5.16 3.37
C ARG A 180 -11.42 -6.11 3.30
N MET A 181 -11.33 -7.28 3.94
CA MET A 181 -12.41 -8.25 4.06
C MET A 181 -13.57 -7.71 4.92
N ALA A 182 -13.27 -7.04 6.04
CA ALA A 182 -14.29 -6.47 6.93
C ALA A 182 -15.11 -5.36 6.25
N ASP A 183 -14.51 -4.60 5.35
CA ASP A 183 -15.19 -3.59 4.52
C ASP A 183 -16.03 -4.21 3.37
N ALA A 184 -16.10 -5.54 3.25
CA ALA A 184 -16.72 -6.26 2.13
C ALA A 184 -16.18 -5.83 0.74
N LYS A 185 -14.98 -5.23 0.70
CA LYS A 185 -14.28 -4.82 -0.52
C LYS A 185 -13.59 -5.99 -1.22
N MET A 186 -13.63 -7.18 -0.61
CA MET A 186 -12.97 -8.36 -1.13
C MET A 186 -14.00 -9.46 -1.40
N PRO A 187 -14.19 -9.89 -2.66
CA PRO A 187 -14.98 -11.07 -2.95
C PRO A 187 -14.34 -12.31 -2.31
N PHE A 188 -15.18 -13.23 -1.85
CA PHE A 188 -14.73 -14.53 -1.33
C PHE A 188 -14.39 -15.54 -2.44
N ASP A 189 -14.33 -15.11 -3.70
CA ASP A 189 -13.96 -15.98 -4.81
C ASP A 189 -12.43 -16.17 -4.91
N GLU A 190 -12.01 -17.10 -5.76
CA GLU A 190 -10.60 -17.48 -5.95
C GLU A 190 -9.80 -16.45 -6.78
N LYS A 191 -10.43 -15.34 -7.21
CA LYS A 191 -9.74 -14.36 -8.05
C LYS A 191 -8.88 -13.44 -7.20
N ARG A 192 -7.67 -13.15 -7.68
CA ARG A 192 -6.81 -12.12 -7.07
C ARG A 192 -7.47 -10.75 -7.16
N THR A 193 -7.34 -9.99 -6.10
CA THR A 193 -7.76 -8.60 -5.94
C THR A 193 -6.54 -7.70 -5.76
N GLU A 194 -6.70 -6.38 -5.84
CA GLU A 194 -5.61 -5.44 -5.53
C GLU A 194 -5.03 -5.67 -4.14
N ALA A 195 -5.87 -5.98 -3.15
CA ALA A 195 -5.42 -6.28 -1.80
C ALA A 195 -4.51 -7.52 -1.73
N ASP A 196 -4.72 -8.50 -2.60
CA ASP A 196 -3.87 -9.70 -2.67
C ASP A 196 -2.48 -9.35 -3.23
N TYR A 197 -2.40 -8.50 -4.25
CA TYR A 197 -1.13 -8.03 -4.79
C TYR A 197 -0.37 -7.14 -3.79
N GLU A 198 -1.08 -6.24 -3.10
CA GLU A 198 -0.52 -5.39 -2.03
C GLU A 198 0.05 -6.26 -0.89
N ALA A 199 -0.75 -7.21 -0.38
CA ALA A 199 -0.32 -8.12 0.68
C ALA A 199 0.86 -9.00 0.27
N GLN A 200 0.85 -9.53 -0.96
CA GLN A 200 1.95 -10.32 -1.51
C GLN A 200 3.24 -9.51 -1.62
N SER A 201 3.15 -8.27 -2.10
CA SER A 201 4.27 -7.34 -2.23
C SER A 201 4.96 -7.10 -0.89
N ILE A 202 4.17 -6.82 0.16
CA ILE A 202 4.68 -6.61 1.52
C ILE A 202 5.45 -7.85 2.02
N VAL A 203 4.87 -9.04 1.85
CA VAL A 203 5.51 -10.29 2.30
C VAL A 203 6.80 -10.55 1.53
N TRP A 204 6.80 -10.36 0.21
CA TRP A 204 7.98 -10.57 -0.63
C TRP A 204 9.09 -9.57 -0.33
N PHE A 205 8.74 -8.29 -0.22
CA PHE A 205 9.68 -7.23 0.09
C PHE A 205 10.37 -7.50 1.43
N ARG A 206 9.61 -7.81 2.49
CA ARG A 206 10.19 -8.16 3.80
C ARG A 206 11.10 -9.37 3.74
N LYS A 207 10.72 -10.40 2.97
CA LYS A 207 11.53 -11.61 2.80
C LYS A 207 12.88 -11.30 2.16
N VAL A 208 12.91 -10.44 1.14
CA VAL A 208 14.14 -10.03 0.45
C VAL A 208 14.98 -9.10 1.34
N SER A 209 14.36 -8.08 1.93
CA SER A 209 15.04 -7.11 2.80
C SER A 209 15.66 -7.77 4.04
N ASN A 210 14.95 -8.72 4.67
CA ASN A 210 15.48 -9.45 5.83
C ASN A 210 16.55 -10.50 5.46
N ALA A 211 16.63 -10.93 4.20
CA ALA A 211 17.68 -11.83 3.73
C ALA A 211 18.99 -11.10 3.40
N ALA A 212 18.96 -9.78 3.28
CA ALA A 212 20.11 -8.93 2.96
C ALA A 212 20.87 -8.42 4.21
N LEU A 213 20.34 -8.69 5.41
CA LEU A 213 20.93 -8.35 6.72
C LEU A 213 21.71 -9.52 7.32
#